data_AF-A0A363UN99-F1
#
_entry.id   AF-A0A363UN99-F1
#
_cell.length_a   1.000
_cell.length_b   1.000
_cell.length_c   1.000
_cell.angle_alpha   90.00
_cell.angle_beta   90.00
_cell.angle_gamma   90.00
#
_symmetry.space_group_name_H-M   'P 1'
#
loop_
_entity.id
_entity.type
_entity.pdbx_description
1 polymer ?
#
loop_
_entity_poly.entity_id
_entity_poly.type
_entity_poly.pdbx_seq_one_letter_code
_entity_poly.pdbx_strand_id
1 'polypeptide(L)'
;MPSDTTYETDHDVGENNVQFLGLDMHNPVFFVSAVLVVFFVVGTIMFPDLASAGLSGAKAFAINHFDWLFMAGGNVFVLFCLALIVLPVGRIRLGGDSARPEFSTLSWFAMLFAAGMGIGLMFWSVAEPLAYYTDWYGTPLGVEPETKAAVSKALGATMFHWGLHPWAIYALVGLSLAFFAYNHKMPLTIRSAFYPLLGERCWGWMGHVIDTLAVLATIFGLATSLGLGAKQAASGLAFLFDVPATLNTQIAIITGVTAVAVISVIRGLEGGVKLLSNFNMTLAVLLLLFVILVGSGIGIVGDVFQTAGAYVANIIPLSNWVGREDETWFHGWTVFYWAWWVSWSPFVGMFIARVSRGRTVREFVTAVLLVPTAVTILWMAAFGGNGLEQAMSGQGQLANGIESVSLTLFQMLEQLPWTLVTSFLAIVLVLVFFVTSSDSGSLVIDSITAGGKLDAPVAQRIFWAVMEGMIAGALLFGGGKQALDALQAGAISTGLPFVVLLLVMCVSLYIGLHRERRLANSKP
;
A
#
# COMPACT_ATOMS: atom_id res chain seq x y z
N MET A 1 34.80 -6.69 20.21
CA MET A 1 34.62 -5.24 20.48
C MET A 1 33.33 -5.10 21.24
N PRO A 2 33.26 -4.32 22.34
CA PRO A 2 32.00 -4.12 23.05
C PRO A 2 30.95 -3.60 22.05
N SER A 3 29.75 -4.15 22.08
CA SER A 3 28.64 -3.76 21.23
C SER A 3 28.26 -2.32 21.55
N ASP A 4 28.72 -1.39 20.72
CA ASP A 4 28.46 0.06 20.80
C ASP A 4 26.99 0.40 20.45
N THR A 5 26.04 -0.53 20.70
CA THR A 5 24.61 -0.40 20.48
C THR A 5 23.95 -0.01 21.80
N THR A 6 23.23 1.11 21.82
CA THR A 6 22.50 1.64 23.00
C THR A 6 21.45 0.72 23.61
N TYR A 7 21.04 -0.29 22.86
CA TYR A 7 20.03 -1.23 23.27
C TYR A 7 20.71 -2.60 23.31
N GLU A 8 21.16 -2.98 24.50
CA GLU A 8 21.56 -4.35 24.80
C GLU A 8 20.30 -5.12 25.17
N THR A 9 20.00 -6.16 24.42
CA THR A 9 18.92 -7.10 24.71
C THR A 9 19.49 -8.50 24.62
N ASP A 10 19.05 -9.38 25.53
CA ASP A 10 19.44 -10.79 25.53
C ASP A 10 18.64 -11.62 24.50
N HIS A 11 17.72 -10.97 23.76
CA HIS A 11 16.84 -11.64 22.81
C HIS A 11 17.53 -11.96 21.48
N ASP A 12 17.54 -13.25 21.12
CA ASP A 12 18.07 -13.73 19.85
C ASP A 12 16.98 -13.88 18.78
N VAL A 13 17.35 -13.59 17.53
CA VAL A 13 16.43 -13.71 16.38
C VAL A 13 15.93 -15.15 16.26
N GLY A 14 14.63 -15.33 16.49
CA GLY A 14 13.96 -16.63 16.42
C GLY A 14 14.10 -17.51 17.65
N GLU A 15 14.51 -16.96 18.79
CA GLU A 15 14.59 -17.65 20.09
C GLU A 15 13.26 -18.36 20.47
N ASN A 16 12.12 -17.71 20.19
CA ASN A 16 10.80 -18.27 20.49
C ASN A 16 10.17 -19.03 19.31
N ASN A 17 10.96 -19.44 18.32
CA ASN A 17 10.40 -20.15 17.17
C ASN A 17 10.23 -21.64 17.46
N VAL A 18 9.11 -22.19 17.00
CA VAL A 18 8.82 -23.61 16.98
C VAL A 18 9.09 -24.12 15.57
N GLN A 19 10.09 -25.01 15.45
CA GLN A 19 10.40 -25.67 14.19
C GLN A 19 9.61 -26.97 14.06
N PHE A 20 8.72 -27.05 13.07
CA PHE A 20 7.89 -28.24 12.85
C PHE A 20 7.56 -28.41 11.36
N LEU A 21 7.74 -29.62 10.83
CA LEU A 21 7.48 -29.97 9.41
C LEU A 21 8.13 -29.02 8.39
N GLY A 22 9.33 -28.51 8.68
CA GLY A 22 10.04 -27.58 7.80
C GLY A 22 9.54 -26.14 7.85
N LEU A 23 8.65 -25.80 8.80
CA LEU A 23 8.25 -24.43 9.15
C LEU A 23 9.10 -23.91 10.32
N ASP A 24 9.25 -22.59 10.40
CA ASP A 24 10.02 -21.89 11.45
C ASP A 24 9.12 -20.81 12.06
N MET A 25 8.22 -21.25 12.94
CA MET A 25 7.04 -20.49 13.34
C MET A 25 7.27 -19.75 14.66
N HIS A 26 7.22 -18.43 14.63
CA HIS A 26 7.35 -17.62 15.83
C HIS A 26 6.14 -17.80 16.77
N ASN A 27 6.39 -18.33 17.96
CA ASN A 27 5.35 -18.54 18.96
C ASN A 27 5.16 -17.26 19.80
N PRO A 28 3.93 -16.76 20.00
CA PRO A 28 2.63 -17.26 19.50
C PRO A 28 2.15 -16.64 18.19
N VAL A 29 2.88 -15.67 17.63
CA VAL A 29 2.40 -14.82 16.53
C VAL A 29 1.97 -15.62 15.30
N PHE A 30 2.74 -16.63 14.88
CA PHE A 30 2.37 -17.46 13.74
C PHE A 30 1.02 -18.17 13.98
N PHE A 31 0.89 -18.86 15.11
CA PHE A 31 -0.30 -19.65 15.43
C PHE A 31 -1.54 -18.79 15.62
N VAL A 32 -1.42 -17.69 16.37
CA VAL A 32 -2.54 -16.77 16.59
C VAL A 32 -3.00 -16.16 15.26
N SER A 33 -2.06 -15.68 14.44
CA SER A 33 -2.40 -15.08 13.15
C SER A 33 -3.02 -16.11 12.20
N ALA A 34 -2.44 -17.30 12.10
CA ALA A 34 -2.95 -18.38 11.25
C ALA A 34 -4.36 -18.82 11.68
N VAL A 35 -4.62 -18.98 12.99
CA VAL A 35 -5.95 -19.35 13.51
C VAL A 35 -6.97 -18.26 13.20
N LEU A 36 -6.64 -16.98 13.42
CA LEU A 36 -7.55 -15.87 13.11
C LEU A 36 -7.87 -15.79 11.62
N VAL A 37 -6.87 -15.96 10.76
CA VAL A 37 -7.00 -15.94 9.30
C VAL A 37 -7.83 -17.12 8.80
N VAL A 38 -7.55 -18.34 9.28
CA VAL A 38 -8.34 -19.53 8.92
C VAL A 38 -9.78 -19.41 9.41
N PHE A 39 -9.97 -18.96 10.66
CA PHE A 39 -11.31 -18.72 11.22
C PHE A 39 -12.08 -17.69 10.38
N PHE A 40 -11.42 -16.61 9.96
CA PHE A 40 -12.02 -15.59 9.10
C PHE A 40 -12.44 -16.16 7.74
N VAL A 41 -11.55 -16.90 7.05
CA VAL A 41 -11.84 -17.52 5.75
C VAL A 41 -13.01 -18.49 5.85
N VAL A 42 -12.93 -19.43 6.80
CA VAL A 42 -13.96 -20.45 7.00
C VAL A 42 -15.29 -19.80 7.41
N GLY A 43 -15.26 -18.85 8.35
CA GLY A 43 -16.44 -18.12 8.79
C GLY A 43 -17.12 -17.33 7.67
N THR A 44 -16.34 -16.68 6.82
CA THR A 44 -16.87 -15.91 5.66
C THR A 44 -17.50 -16.82 4.62
N ILE A 45 -16.91 -18.00 4.36
CA ILE A 45 -17.46 -18.97 3.40
C ILE A 45 -18.70 -19.66 3.95
N MET A 46 -18.71 -20.03 5.24
CA MET A 46 -19.84 -20.72 5.87
C MET A 46 -21.03 -19.79 6.13
N PHE A 47 -20.77 -18.53 6.47
CA PHE A 47 -21.80 -17.56 6.88
C PHE A 47 -21.61 -16.19 6.17
N PRO A 48 -21.75 -16.13 4.84
CA PRO A 48 -21.42 -14.94 4.05
C PRO A 48 -22.23 -13.69 4.45
N ASP A 49 -23.55 -13.83 4.67
CA ASP A 49 -24.40 -12.71 5.05
C ASP A 49 -24.03 -12.12 6.42
N LEU A 50 -23.73 -12.99 7.40
CA LEU A 50 -23.30 -12.58 8.73
C LEU A 50 -21.93 -11.91 8.68
N ALA A 51 -20.98 -12.47 7.92
CA ALA A 51 -19.66 -11.90 7.73
C ALA A 51 -19.73 -10.53 7.07
N SER A 52 -20.54 -10.39 6.00
CA SER A 52 -20.76 -9.12 5.31
C SER A 52 -21.38 -8.07 6.23
N ALA A 53 -22.42 -8.42 6.97
CA ALA A 53 -23.05 -7.52 7.93
C ALA A 53 -22.09 -7.10 9.07
N GLY A 54 -21.33 -8.04 9.61
CA GLY A 54 -20.34 -7.78 10.66
C GLY A 54 -19.21 -6.86 10.19
N LEU A 55 -18.64 -7.15 9.01
CA LEU A 55 -17.59 -6.32 8.40
C LEU A 55 -18.09 -4.91 8.09
N SER A 56 -19.28 -4.79 7.49
CA SER A 56 -19.88 -3.50 7.16
C SER A 56 -20.20 -2.69 8.43
N GLY A 57 -20.67 -3.36 9.49
CA GLY A 57 -20.88 -2.74 10.81
C GLY A 57 -19.57 -2.25 11.44
N ALA A 58 -18.50 -3.04 11.35
CA ALA A 58 -17.17 -2.65 11.83
C ALA A 58 -16.60 -1.46 11.03
N LYS A 59 -16.74 -1.47 9.69
CA LYS A 59 -16.41 -0.35 8.80
C LYS A 59 -17.16 0.91 9.22
N ALA A 60 -18.48 0.84 9.35
CA ALA A 60 -19.32 1.97 9.74
C ALA A 60 -18.96 2.48 11.14
N PHE A 61 -18.70 1.59 12.10
CA PHE A 61 -18.26 1.98 13.44
C PHE A 61 -16.94 2.75 13.41
N ALA A 62 -15.95 2.25 12.67
CA ALA A 62 -14.64 2.89 12.55
C ALA A 62 -14.74 4.26 11.89
N ILE A 63 -15.52 4.38 10.80
CA ILE A 63 -15.72 5.65 10.09
C ILE A 63 -16.46 6.65 10.99
N ASN A 64 -17.62 6.29 11.54
CA ASN A 64 -18.48 7.23 12.25
C ASN A 64 -17.93 7.73 13.59
N HIS A 65 -16.94 7.03 14.18
CA HIS A 65 -16.39 7.39 15.50
C HIS A 65 -14.90 7.74 15.46
N PHE A 66 -14.16 7.29 14.42
CA PHE A 66 -12.70 7.40 14.36
C PHE A 66 -12.18 7.93 13.01
N ASP A 67 -13.02 8.51 12.16
CA ASP A 67 -12.59 9.26 10.97
C ASP A 67 -11.50 10.31 11.29
N TRP A 68 -11.68 11.05 12.38
CA TRP A 68 -10.73 12.04 12.88
C TRP A 68 -9.37 11.42 13.20
N LEU A 69 -9.32 10.17 13.67
CA LEU A 69 -8.08 9.50 14.03
C LEU A 69 -7.29 9.12 12.79
N PHE A 70 -7.97 8.66 11.73
CA PHE A 70 -7.32 8.43 10.43
C PHE A 70 -6.79 9.73 9.83
N MET A 71 -7.58 10.80 9.88
CA MET A 71 -7.18 12.11 9.37
C MET A 71 -6.03 12.74 10.15
N ALA A 72 -6.15 12.79 11.47
CA ALA A 72 -5.10 13.29 12.35
C ALA A 72 -3.83 12.45 12.20
N GLY A 73 -3.96 11.12 12.13
CA GLY A 73 -2.87 10.19 11.84
C GLY A 73 -2.13 10.55 10.56
N GLY A 74 -2.83 10.55 9.42
CA GLY A 74 -2.26 10.90 8.12
C GLY A 74 -1.51 12.23 8.12
N ASN A 75 -2.13 13.27 8.69
CA ASN A 75 -1.53 14.60 8.80
C ASN A 75 -0.28 14.60 9.69
N VAL A 76 -0.33 13.94 10.86
CA VAL A 76 0.80 13.81 11.78
C VAL A 76 1.96 13.09 11.10
N PHE A 77 1.71 12.02 10.32
CA PHE A 77 2.76 11.29 9.63
C PHE A 77 3.49 12.16 8.61
N VAL A 78 2.74 12.93 7.81
CA VAL A 78 3.33 13.88 6.84
C VAL A 78 4.18 14.93 7.57
N LEU A 79 3.62 15.59 8.58
CA LEU A 79 4.32 16.63 9.35
C LEU A 79 5.56 16.07 10.06
N PHE A 80 5.47 14.86 10.60
CA PHE A 80 6.58 14.16 11.24
C PHE A 80 7.72 13.88 10.25
N CYS A 81 7.41 13.33 9.08
CA CYS A 81 8.40 13.08 8.04
C CYS A 81 9.06 14.39 7.56
N LEU A 82 8.27 15.44 7.31
CA LEU A 82 8.80 16.75 6.94
C LEU A 82 9.70 17.34 8.03
N ALA A 83 9.33 17.17 9.31
CA ALA A 83 10.16 17.57 10.43
C ALA A 83 11.50 16.81 10.44
N LEU A 84 11.52 15.49 10.20
CA LEU A 84 12.76 14.71 10.16
C LEU A 84 13.73 15.14 9.04
N ILE A 85 13.21 15.67 7.93
CA ILE A 85 14.04 16.23 6.85
C ILE A 85 14.84 17.44 7.36
N VAL A 86 14.18 18.37 8.06
CA VAL A 86 14.83 19.62 8.51
C VAL A 86 15.59 19.46 9.82
N LEU A 87 15.14 18.55 10.70
CA LEU A 87 15.76 18.34 12.00
C LEU A 87 17.16 17.73 11.85
N PRO A 88 18.06 17.95 12.82
CA PRO A 88 19.42 17.49 12.65
C PRO A 88 19.60 15.99 12.88
N VAL A 89 18.59 15.29 13.43
CA VAL A 89 18.51 13.81 13.39
C VAL A 89 18.48 13.28 11.96
N GLY A 90 18.09 14.10 10.98
CA GLY A 90 18.15 13.77 9.55
C GLY A 90 19.56 13.44 9.03
N ARG A 91 20.62 13.77 9.78
CA ARG A 91 22.01 13.44 9.41
C ARG A 91 22.43 12.01 9.78
N ILE A 92 21.66 11.33 10.62
CA ILE A 92 21.96 9.95 11.03
C ILE A 92 21.97 9.05 9.79
N ARG A 93 22.97 8.18 9.70
CA ARG A 93 23.10 7.21 8.62
C ARG A 93 22.56 5.84 9.05
N LEU A 94 21.72 5.25 8.22
CA LEU A 94 21.13 3.93 8.44
C LEU A 94 22.23 2.86 8.32
N GLY A 95 22.53 2.19 9.42
CA GLY A 95 23.64 1.23 9.53
C GLY A 95 24.95 1.78 10.11
N GLY A 96 24.96 3.02 10.61
CA GLY A 96 26.12 3.67 11.22
C GLY A 96 26.96 4.51 10.25
N ASP A 97 27.92 5.26 10.79
CA ASP A 97 28.67 6.29 10.05
C ASP A 97 29.49 5.74 8.86
N SER A 98 29.98 4.51 8.98
CA SER A 98 30.75 3.84 7.93
C SER A 98 29.89 3.13 6.89
N ALA A 99 28.58 3.02 7.09
CA ALA A 99 27.70 2.35 6.14
C ALA A 99 27.71 3.06 4.78
N ARG A 100 27.57 2.27 3.71
CA ARG A 100 27.48 2.75 2.34
C ARG A 100 26.21 2.19 1.70
N PRO A 101 25.57 2.95 0.79
CA PRO A 101 24.40 2.44 0.07
C PRO A 101 24.71 1.13 -0.64
N GLU A 102 23.87 0.12 -0.43
CA GLU A 102 23.99 -1.18 -1.12
C GLU A 102 23.59 -1.08 -2.60
N PHE A 103 22.64 -0.19 -2.89
CA PHE A 103 22.14 0.06 -4.24
C PHE A 103 22.52 1.45 -4.70
N SER A 104 22.77 1.61 -6.01
CA SER A 104 22.96 2.93 -6.62
C SER A 104 21.71 3.79 -6.44
N THR A 105 21.84 5.12 -6.43
CA THR A 105 20.71 6.02 -6.21
C THR A 105 19.61 5.84 -7.26
N LEU A 106 19.97 5.65 -8.53
CA LEU A 106 19.00 5.39 -9.59
C LEU A 106 18.26 4.06 -9.40
N SER A 107 19.00 2.99 -9.06
CA SER A 107 18.39 1.69 -8.77
C SER A 107 17.46 1.76 -7.56
N TRP A 108 17.85 2.51 -6.52
CA TRP A 108 17.03 2.71 -5.34
C TRP A 108 15.74 3.48 -5.66
N PHE A 109 15.81 4.57 -6.43
CA PHE A 109 14.62 5.31 -6.88
C PHE A 109 13.67 4.43 -7.71
N ALA A 110 14.21 3.62 -8.63
CA ALA A 110 13.42 2.67 -9.40
C ALA A 110 12.72 1.62 -8.52
N MET A 111 13.40 1.11 -7.49
CA MET A 111 12.81 0.16 -6.54
C MET A 111 11.74 0.80 -5.64
N LEU A 112 11.95 2.03 -5.15
CA LEU A 112 10.94 2.76 -4.38
C LEU A 112 9.66 2.96 -5.20
N PHE A 113 9.82 3.28 -6.47
CA PHE A 113 8.70 3.40 -7.40
C PHE A 113 8.00 2.06 -7.62
N ALA A 114 8.76 0.99 -7.89
CA ALA A 114 8.21 -0.35 -8.09
C ALA A 114 7.45 -0.89 -6.87
N ALA A 115 7.84 -0.47 -5.66
CA ALA A 115 7.24 -0.93 -4.41
C ALA A 115 5.83 -0.37 -4.14
N GLY A 116 5.55 0.86 -4.58
CA GLY A 116 4.23 1.47 -4.38
C GLY A 116 3.39 1.61 -5.64
N MET A 117 3.96 1.31 -6.81
CA MET A 117 3.18 1.01 -8.01
C MET A 117 2.44 -0.31 -7.78
N GLY A 118 1.12 -0.29 -7.92
CA GLY A 118 0.32 -1.48 -7.69
C GLY A 118 -0.99 -1.47 -8.45
N ILE A 119 -1.77 -2.52 -8.23
CA ILE A 119 -3.11 -2.70 -8.79
C ILE A 119 -3.97 -1.45 -8.55
N GLY A 120 -3.89 -0.87 -7.36
CA GLY A 120 -4.71 0.28 -7.02
C GLY A 120 -4.47 1.48 -7.94
N LEU A 121 -3.23 1.73 -8.39
CA LEU A 121 -2.95 2.82 -9.33
C LEU A 121 -3.58 2.53 -10.70
N MET A 122 -3.53 1.28 -11.18
CA MET A 122 -4.21 0.87 -12.42
C MET A 122 -5.74 0.94 -12.30
N PHE A 123 -6.28 0.61 -11.13
CA PHE A 123 -7.71 0.53 -10.87
C PHE A 123 -8.35 1.92 -10.74
N TRP A 124 -7.68 2.81 -10.02
CA TRP A 124 -8.22 4.11 -9.62
C TRP A 124 -7.71 5.27 -10.47
N SER A 125 -6.65 5.12 -11.28
CA SER A 125 -6.05 6.26 -11.99
C SER A 125 -7.01 7.03 -12.90
N VAL A 126 -7.94 6.32 -13.55
CA VAL A 126 -8.99 6.92 -14.38
C VAL A 126 -10.26 7.10 -13.56
N ALA A 127 -10.68 6.07 -12.83
CA ALA A 127 -11.95 6.06 -12.15
C ALA A 127 -12.07 7.11 -11.06
N GLU A 128 -11.03 7.31 -10.26
CA GLU A 128 -11.08 8.20 -9.10
C GLU A 128 -11.25 9.68 -9.48
N PRO A 129 -10.41 10.28 -10.33
CA PRO A 129 -10.61 11.67 -10.73
C PRO A 129 -11.95 11.85 -11.45
N LEU A 130 -12.38 10.87 -12.27
CA LEU A 130 -13.68 10.91 -12.93
C LEU A 130 -14.85 10.82 -11.93
N ALA A 131 -14.74 9.98 -10.90
CA ALA A 131 -15.74 9.83 -9.86
C ALA A 131 -15.93 11.14 -9.09
N TYR A 132 -14.84 11.84 -8.79
CA TYR A 132 -14.86 13.12 -8.09
C TYR A 132 -15.42 14.26 -8.95
N TYR A 133 -15.21 14.17 -10.26
CA TYR A 133 -15.75 15.14 -11.22
C TYR A 133 -17.26 14.94 -11.45
N THR A 134 -17.73 13.70 -11.51
CA THR A 134 -19.11 13.34 -11.87
C THR A 134 -20.05 13.09 -10.69
N ASP A 135 -19.59 13.27 -9.45
CA ASP A 135 -20.34 12.94 -8.22
C ASP A 135 -20.76 11.47 -8.14
N TRP A 136 -19.96 10.54 -8.68
CA TRP A 136 -20.30 9.10 -8.65
C TRP A 136 -20.46 8.59 -7.21
N TYR A 137 -19.68 9.13 -6.27
CA TYR A 137 -19.81 8.84 -4.85
C TYR A 137 -19.35 10.03 -3.99
N GLY A 138 -19.94 11.19 -4.22
CA GLY A 138 -19.58 12.43 -3.56
C GLY A 138 -18.48 13.20 -4.29
N THR A 139 -18.56 14.52 -4.23
CA THR A 139 -17.51 15.44 -4.72
C THR A 139 -16.60 15.92 -3.58
N PRO A 140 -15.28 16.08 -3.80
CA PRO A 140 -14.37 16.62 -2.80
C PRO A 140 -14.65 18.09 -2.51
N LEU A 141 -14.67 18.44 -1.22
CA LEU A 141 -14.87 19.80 -0.71
C LEU A 141 -16.21 20.43 -1.14
N GLY A 142 -17.24 19.61 -1.41
CA GLY A 142 -18.59 20.07 -1.73
C GLY A 142 -18.69 20.87 -3.02
N VAL A 143 -17.74 20.67 -3.95
CA VAL A 143 -17.73 21.38 -5.24
C VAL A 143 -18.88 20.91 -6.13
N GLU A 144 -19.52 21.82 -6.85
CA GLU A 144 -20.53 21.46 -7.83
C GLU A 144 -19.91 20.54 -8.93
N PRO A 145 -20.50 19.36 -9.19
CA PRO A 145 -19.97 18.41 -10.14
C PRO A 145 -20.00 18.93 -11.57
N GLU A 146 -19.20 18.32 -12.43
CA GLU A 146 -19.13 18.62 -13.86
C GLU A 146 -18.78 20.09 -14.20
N THR A 147 -18.18 20.80 -13.26
CA THR A 147 -17.71 22.18 -13.43
C THR A 147 -16.20 22.25 -13.65
N LYS A 148 -15.73 23.39 -14.19
CA LYS A 148 -14.28 23.67 -14.27
C LYS A 148 -13.60 23.66 -12.89
N ALA A 149 -14.32 24.04 -11.83
CA ALA A 149 -13.81 23.99 -10.47
C ALA A 149 -13.64 22.54 -10.01
N ALA A 150 -14.58 21.65 -10.36
CA ALA A 150 -14.53 20.23 -10.03
C ALA A 150 -13.28 19.54 -10.58
N VAL A 151 -12.79 19.91 -11.77
CA VAL A 151 -11.55 19.35 -12.34
C VAL A 151 -10.35 19.53 -11.41
N SER A 152 -10.14 20.74 -10.89
CA SER A 152 -9.02 21.01 -9.98
C SER A 152 -9.19 20.29 -8.65
N LYS A 153 -10.42 20.22 -8.12
CA LYS A 153 -10.70 19.51 -6.87
C LYS A 153 -10.54 18.00 -7.02
N ALA A 154 -10.99 17.43 -8.14
CA ALA A 154 -10.83 16.03 -8.48
C ALA A 154 -9.35 15.63 -8.56
N LEU A 155 -8.57 16.30 -9.42
CA LEU A 155 -7.13 16.01 -9.56
C LEU A 155 -6.37 16.23 -8.24
N GLY A 156 -6.68 17.31 -7.52
CA GLY A 156 -6.05 17.61 -6.24
C GLY A 156 -6.37 16.57 -5.16
N ALA A 157 -7.61 16.08 -5.13
CA ALA A 157 -8.07 15.07 -4.19
C ALA A 157 -7.55 13.67 -4.52
N THR A 158 -7.46 13.31 -5.81
CA THR A 158 -6.77 12.09 -6.23
C THR A 158 -5.30 12.15 -5.82
N MET A 159 -4.61 13.26 -6.05
CA MET A 159 -3.22 13.40 -5.60
C MET A 159 -3.08 13.44 -4.07
N PHE A 160 -4.10 13.88 -3.33
CA PHE A 160 -4.10 13.79 -1.88
C PHE A 160 -4.04 12.33 -1.42
N HIS A 161 -4.84 11.44 -2.02
CA HIS A 161 -4.86 10.03 -1.65
C HIS A 161 -3.65 9.22 -2.11
N TRP A 162 -2.96 9.65 -3.18
CA TRP A 162 -1.84 8.93 -3.79
C TRP A 162 -0.47 9.63 -3.67
N GLY A 163 -0.46 10.84 -3.10
CA GLY A 163 0.72 11.70 -2.95
C GLY A 163 1.39 11.57 -1.58
N LEU A 164 1.65 12.68 -0.89
CA LEU A 164 2.56 12.66 0.27
C LEU A 164 2.04 11.81 1.43
N HIS A 165 0.73 11.80 1.68
CA HIS A 165 0.11 11.12 2.81
C HIS A 165 0.38 9.61 2.86
N PRO A 166 0.07 8.78 1.83
CA PRO A 166 0.42 7.36 1.86
C PRO A 166 1.92 7.14 2.01
N TRP A 167 2.73 7.91 1.29
CA TRP A 167 4.18 7.76 1.30
C TRP A 167 4.81 8.16 2.65
N ALA A 168 4.19 9.05 3.41
CA ALA A 168 4.61 9.37 4.77
C ALA A 168 4.36 8.21 5.75
N ILE A 169 3.23 7.50 5.59
CA ILE A 169 2.94 6.28 6.35
C ILE A 169 4.04 5.23 6.08
N TYR A 170 4.38 5.01 4.81
CA TYR A 170 5.41 4.04 4.42
C TYR A 170 6.82 4.48 4.85
N ALA A 171 7.12 5.78 4.75
CA ALA A 171 8.39 6.33 5.22
C ALA A 171 8.56 6.15 6.72
N LEU A 172 7.51 6.36 7.52
CA LEU A 172 7.55 6.15 8.96
C LEU A 172 7.91 4.70 9.32
N VAL A 173 7.19 3.73 8.75
CA VAL A 173 7.43 2.31 9.04
C VAL A 173 8.79 1.87 8.52
N GLY A 174 9.11 2.21 7.27
CA GLY A 174 10.38 1.83 6.65
C GLY A 174 11.58 2.45 7.33
N LEU A 175 11.50 3.72 7.76
CA LEU A 175 12.56 4.36 8.52
C LEU A 175 12.73 3.71 9.89
N SER A 176 11.62 3.40 10.58
CA SER A 176 11.67 2.74 11.88
C SER A 176 12.36 1.39 11.79
N LEU A 177 11.90 0.54 10.87
CA LEU A 177 12.49 -0.77 10.65
C LEU A 177 13.97 -0.68 10.27
N ALA A 178 14.32 0.19 9.32
CA ALA A 178 15.71 0.35 8.88
C ALA A 178 16.62 0.86 10.01
N PHE A 179 16.16 1.83 10.79
CA PHE A 179 16.93 2.41 11.88
C PHE A 179 17.21 1.38 12.98
N PHE A 180 16.19 0.71 13.51
CA PHE A 180 16.38 -0.27 14.59
C PHE A 180 17.12 -1.53 14.10
N ALA A 181 16.86 -2.00 12.88
CA ALA A 181 17.55 -3.16 12.36
C ALA A 181 19.02 -2.88 12.03
N TYR A 182 19.34 -1.73 11.43
CA TYR A 182 20.70 -1.47 10.95
C TYR A 182 21.59 -0.73 11.95
N ASN A 183 21.07 0.26 12.68
CA ASN A 183 21.85 0.99 13.68
C ASN A 183 21.93 0.21 15.00
N HIS A 184 20.83 -0.43 15.40
CA HIS A 184 20.74 -1.14 16.69
C HIS A 184 20.78 -2.67 16.56
N LYS A 185 20.94 -3.22 15.36
CA LYS A 185 21.06 -4.67 15.10
C LYS A 185 19.88 -5.49 15.64
N MET A 186 18.71 -4.87 15.75
CA MET A 186 17.50 -5.55 16.21
C MET A 186 16.89 -6.42 15.10
N PRO A 187 16.07 -7.43 15.45
CA PRO A 187 15.30 -8.19 14.48
C PRO A 187 14.46 -7.26 13.57
N LEU A 188 14.40 -7.55 12.26
CA LEU A 188 13.63 -6.76 11.28
C LEU A 188 12.13 -7.09 11.37
N THR A 189 11.50 -6.67 12.46
CA THR A 189 10.07 -6.82 12.75
C THR A 189 9.49 -5.55 13.35
N ILE A 190 8.16 -5.39 13.31
CA ILE A 190 7.46 -4.17 13.71
C ILE A 190 7.63 -3.89 15.20
N ARG A 191 7.58 -4.91 16.08
CA ARG A 191 7.80 -4.74 17.53
C ARG A 191 9.14 -4.08 17.89
N SER A 192 10.19 -4.27 17.09
CA SER A 192 11.51 -3.67 17.35
C SER A 192 11.43 -2.14 17.35
N ALA A 193 10.53 -1.57 16.56
CA ALA A 193 10.31 -0.12 16.51
C ALA A 193 9.78 0.46 17.83
N PHE A 194 9.29 -0.37 18.75
CA PHE A 194 8.71 0.03 20.04
C PHE A 194 9.66 -0.17 21.22
N TYR A 195 10.86 -0.73 21.00
CA TYR A 195 11.85 -0.95 22.06
C TYR A 195 12.17 0.32 22.88
N PRO A 196 12.34 1.53 22.29
CA PRO A 196 12.60 2.74 23.08
C PRO A 196 11.55 3.08 24.16
N LEU A 197 10.31 2.62 23.96
CA LEU A 197 9.17 2.84 24.87
C LEU A 197 8.91 1.64 25.78
N LEU A 198 8.98 0.43 25.23
CA LEU A 198 8.60 -0.80 25.93
C LEU A 198 9.78 -1.52 26.59
N GLY A 199 11.01 -1.22 26.17
CA GLY A 199 12.21 -1.99 26.52
C GLY A 199 12.03 -3.48 26.21
N GLU A 200 12.56 -4.35 27.07
CA GLU A 200 12.44 -5.82 26.95
C GLU A 200 10.98 -6.34 26.88
N ARG A 201 9.98 -5.54 27.28
CA ARG A 201 8.57 -5.95 27.14
C ARG A 201 8.14 -6.09 25.69
N CYS A 202 8.88 -5.51 24.73
CA CYS A 202 8.61 -5.74 23.32
C CYS A 202 8.85 -7.19 22.90
N TRP A 203 9.63 -7.99 23.64
CA TRP A 203 9.83 -9.40 23.30
C TRP A 203 8.74 -10.32 23.86
N GLY A 204 7.94 -9.83 24.81
CA GLY A 204 6.81 -10.55 25.38
C GLY A 204 5.46 -10.26 24.70
N TRP A 205 4.37 -10.42 25.47
CA TRP A 205 3.00 -10.35 24.98
C TRP A 205 2.64 -9.04 24.23
N MET A 206 3.21 -7.90 24.64
CA MET A 206 2.95 -6.62 23.98
C MET A 206 3.49 -6.61 22.54
N GLY A 207 4.69 -7.14 22.31
CA GLY A 207 5.23 -7.28 20.96
C GLY A 207 4.52 -8.34 20.13
N HIS A 208 4.04 -9.41 20.77
CA HIS A 208 3.20 -10.39 20.08
C HIS A 208 1.91 -9.75 19.54
N VAL A 209 1.26 -8.89 20.32
CA VAL A 209 0.08 -8.13 19.86
C VAL A 209 0.43 -7.21 18.69
N ILE A 210 1.55 -6.48 18.77
CA ILE A 210 2.01 -5.58 17.69
C ILE A 210 2.25 -6.35 16.40
N ASP A 211 2.98 -7.45 16.45
CA ASP A 211 3.31 -8.23 15.26
C ASP A 211 2.08 -8.97 14.70
N THR A 212 1.20 -9.51 15.55
CA THR A 212 -0.06 -10.10 15.10
C THR A 212 -0.94 -9.06 14.40
N LEU A 213 -1.06 -7.85 14.95
CA LEU A 213 -1.79 -6.76 14.29
C LEU A 213 -1.14 -6.38 12.94
N ALA A 214 0.20 -6.33 12.87
CA ALA A 214 0.90 -6.08 11.62
C ALA A 214 0.64 -7.16 10.56
N VAL A 215 0.61 -8.44 10.95
CA VAL A 215 0.29 -9.57 10.06
C VAL A 215 -1.14 -9.46 9.54
N LEU A 216 -2.11 -9.24 10.44
CA LEU A 216 -3.52 -9.11 10.04
C LEU A 216 -3.73 -7.91 9.11
N ALA A 217 -3.20 -6.75 9.49
CA ALA A 217 -3.24 -5.53 8.67
C ALA A 217 -2.68 -5.77 7.27
N THR A 218 -1.51 -6.41 7.18
CA THR A 218 -0.85 -6.71 5.91
C THR A 218 -1.69 -7.63 5.04
N ILE A 219 -2.21 -8.72 5.61
CA ILE A 219 -3.01 -9.72 4.91
C ILE A 219 -4.31 -9.11 4.36
N PHE A 220 -5.04 -8.35 5.18
CA PHE A 220 -6.29 -7.71 4.73
C PHE A 220 -6.04 -6.59 3.72
N GLY A 221 -4.98 -5.81 3.88
CA GLY A 221 -4.55 -4.79 2.92
C GLY A 221 -4.18 -5.40 1.57
N LEU A 222 -3.42 -6.50 1.57
CA LEU A 222 -3.09 -7.26 0.36
C LEU A 222 -4.34 -7.87 -0.27
N ALA A 223 -5.15 -8.59 0.49
CA ALA A 223 -6.37 -9.22 -0.01
C ALA A 223 -7.32 -8.21 -0.70
N THR A 224 -7.40 -6.98 -0.18
CA THR A 224 -8.12 -5.86 -0.81
C THR A 224 -7.56 -5.57 -2.20
N SER A 225 -6.26 -5.28 -2.31
CA SER A 225 -5.58 -5.03 -3.59
C SER A 225 -5.76 -6.18 -4.58
N LEU A 226 -5.62 -7.42 -4.09
CA LEU A 226 -5.79 -8.63 -4.89
C LEU A 226 -7.22 -8.71 -5.45
N GLY A 227 -8.25 -8.57 -4.59
CA GLY A 227 -9.65 -8.59 -5.02
C GLY A 227 -9.97 -7.52 -6.08
N LEU A 228 -9.44 -6.30 -5.94
CA LEU A 228 -9.58 -5.24 -6.95
C LEU A 228 -8.96 -5.66 -8.30
N GLY A 229 -7.77 -6.27 -8.27
CA GLY A 229 -7.06 -6.71 -9.46
C GLY A 229 -7.78 -7.84 -10.18
N ALA A 230 -8.34 -8.79 -9.43
CA ALA A 230 -9.15 -9.87 -9.99
C ALA A 230 -10.43 -9.32 -10.68
N LYS A 231 -11.09 -8.34 -10.06
CA LYS A 231 -12.25 -7.65 -10.65
C LYS A 231 -11.86 -6.91 -11.93
N GLN A 232 -10.75 -6.18 -11.93
CA GLN A 232 -10.28 -5.44 -13.10
C GLN A 232 -9.85 -6.35 -14.24
N ALA A 233 -9.12 -7.43 -13.94
CA ALA A 233 -8.74 -8.42 -14.95
C ALA A 233 -9.97 -9.10 -15.55
N ALA A 234 -10.96 -9.48 -14.73
CA ALA A 234 -12.23 -10.05 -15.22
C ALA A 234 -12.99 -9.07 -16.13
N SER A 235 -13.09 -7.81 -15.74
CA SER A 235 -13.70 -6.75 -16.56
C SER A 235 -12.94 -6.51 -17.87
N GLY A 236 -11.61 -6.53 -17.85
CA GLY A 236 -10.80 -6.39 -19.06
C GLY A 236 -10.96 -7.58 -20.01
N LEU A 237 -11.04 -8.81 -19.48
CA LEU A 237 -11.32 -10.01 -20.29
C LEU A 237 -12.72 -9.95 -20.92
N ALA A 238 -13.72 -9.45 -20.19
CA ALA A 238 -15.04 -9.19 -20.75
C ALA A 238 -14.99 -8.15 -21.87
N PHE A 239 -14.28 -7.05 -21.64
CA PHE A 239 -14.14 -5.96 -22.61
C PHE A 239 -13.47 -6.40 -23.92
N LEU A 240 -12.44 -7.26 -23.87
CA LEU A 240 -11.69 -7.68 -25.07
C LEU A 240 -12.15 -8.97 -25.73
N PHE A 241 -12.62 -9.93 -24.93
CA PHE A 241 -12.85 -11.30 -25.38
C PHE A 241 -14.27 -11.78 -25.11
N ASP A 242 -15.16 -10.90 -24.63
CA ASP A 242 -16.55 -11.21 -24.27
C ASP A 242 -16.67 -12.35 -23.24
N VAL A 243 -15.62 -12.54 -22.42
CA VAL A 243 -15.60 -13.50 -21.31
C VAL A 243 -16.42 -12.91 -20.15
N PRO A 244 -17.50 -13.56 -19.67
CA PRO A 244 -18.34 -12.98 -18.63
C PRO A 244 -17.56 -12.60 -17.35
N ALA A 245 -17.65 -11.34 -16.91
CA ALA A 245 -17.00 -10.83 -15.69
C ALA A 245 -17.73 -11.25 -14.39
N THR A 246 -18.03 -12.54 -14.26
CA THR A 246 -18.75 -13.11 -13.11
C THR A 246 -17.84 -13.32 -11.91
N LEU A 247 -18.44 -13.55 -10.73
CA LEU A 247 -17.72 -13.95 -9.51
C LEU A 247 -16.86 -15.20 -9.76
N ASN A 248 -17.35 -16.18 -10.53
CA ASN A 248 -16.60 -17.39 -10.86
C ASN A 248 -15.33 -17.07 -11.67
N THR A 249 -15.41 -16.13 -12.61
CA THR A 249 -14.26 -15.65 -13.39
C THR A 249 -13.23 -14.98 -12.47
N GLN A 250 -13.68 -14.13 -11.54
CA GLN A 250 -12.80 -13.47 -10.57
C GLN A 250 -12.10 -14.48 -9.65
N ILE A 251 -12.83 -15.48 -9.13
CA ILE A 251 -12.26 -16.56 -8.31
C ILE A 251 -11.26 -17.40 -9.11
N ALA A 252 -11.56 -17.72 -10.37
CA ALA A 252 -10.66 -18.44 -11.25
C ALA A 252 -9.36 -17.66 -11.50
N ILE A 253 -9.46 -16.35 -11.72
CA ILE A 253 -8.29 -15.46 -11.83
C ILE A 253 -7.47 -15.51 -10.54
N ILE A 254 -8.08 -15.32 -9.36
CA ILE A 254 -7.38 -15.39 -8.08
C ILE A 254 -6.65 -16.72 -7.92
N THR A 255 -7.33 -17.83 -8.19
CA THR A 255 -6.72 -19.17 -8.07
C THR A 255 -5.54 -19.34 -9.02
N GLY A 256 -5.69 -18.93 -10.28
CA GLY A 256 -4.63 -19.00 -11.27
C GLY A 256 -3.41 -18.14 -10.90
N VAL A 257 -3.64 -16.91 -10.45
CA VAL A 257 -2.55 -16.00 -10.09
C VAL A 257 -1.88 -16.40 -8.78
N THR A 258 -2.64 -16.87 -7.78
CA THR A 258 -2.08 -17.46 -6.55
C THR A 258 -1.21 -18.67 -6.87
N ALA A 259 -1.60 -19.53 -7.81
CA ALA A 259 -0.76 -20.64 -8.25
C ALA A 259 0.57 -20.16 -8.87
N VAL A 260 0.54 -19.10 -9.68
CA VAL A 260 1.76 -18.48 -10.24
C VAL A 260 2.61 -17.84 -9.14
N ALA A 261 1.99 -17.18 -8.15
CA ALA A 261 2.68 -16.59 -7.01
C ALA A 261 3.38 -17.66 -6.17
N VAL A 262 2.73 -18.80 -5.91
CA VAL A 262 3.35 -19.96 -5.23
C VAL A 262 4.57 -20.47 -6.00
N ILE A 263 4.50 -20.56 -7.34
CA ILE A 263 5.66 -20.94 -8.17
C ILE A 263 6.79 -19.91 -8.04
N SER A 264 6.46 -18.61 -7.98
CA SER A 264 7.44 -17.54 -7.78
C SER A 264 8.13 -17.62 -6.41
N VAL A 265 7.34 -17.81 -5.35
CA VAL A 265 7.81 -18.00 -3.97
C VAL A 265 8.78 -19.19 -3.88
N ILE A 266 8.46 -20.30 -4.54
CA ILE A 266 9.33 -21.50 -4.59
C ILE A 266 10.66 -21.20 -5.28
N ARG A 267 10.67 -20.36 -6.31
CA ARG A 267 11.89 -19.93 -7.01
C ARG A 267 12.73 -18.93 -6.22
N GLY A 268 12.18 -18.37 -5.14
CA GLY A 268 12.88 -17.47 -4.23
C GLY A 268 13.10 -16.06 -4.78
N LEU A 269 13.66 -15.20 -3.91
CA LEU A 269 13.86 -13.76 -4.12
C LEU A 269 14.68 -13.41 -5.37
N GLU A 270 15.78 -14.14 -5.60
CA GLU A 270 16.71 -13.84 -6.68
C GLU A 270 16.17 -14.23 -8.08
N GLY A 271 15.25 -15.20 -8.13
CA GLY A 271 14.71 -15.75 -9.37
C GLY A 271 13.29 -15.30 -9.73
N GLY A 272 12.35 -15.38 -8.80
CA GLY A 272 10.93 -15.10 -9.03
C GLY A 272 10.60 -13.61 -8.97
N VAL A 273 10.69 -13.04 -7.76
CA VAL A 273 10.33 -11.64 -7.44
C VAL A 273 11.02 -10.66 -8.38
N LYS A 274 12.34 -10.77 -8.54
CA LYS A 274 13.13 -9.83 -9.36
C LYS A 274 12.76 -9.89 -10.85
N LEU A 275 12.55 -11.08 -11.40
CA LEU A 275 12.20 -11.25 -12.81
C LEU A 275 10.81 -10.68 -13.09
N LEU A 276 9.83 -11.05 -12.29
CA LEU A 276 8.45 -10.59 -12.44
C LEU A 276 8.35 -9.08 -12.21
N SER A 277 9.05 -8.53 -11.21
CA SER A 277 9.08 -7.08 -10.97
C SER A 277 9.68 -6.32 -12.15
N ASN A 278 10.82 -6.75 -12.70
CA ASN A 278 11.42 -6.07 -13.87
C ASN A 278 10.52 -6.14 -15.12
N PHE A 279 9.90 -7.29 -15.36
CA PHE A 279 8.91 -7.45 -16.44
C PHE A 279 7.74 -6.49 -16.24
N ASN A 280 7.18 -6.46 -15.03
CA ASN A 280 6.08 -5.58 -14.66
C ASN A 280 6.40 -4.10 -14.87
N MET A 281 7.57 -3.66 -14.39
CA MET A 281 8.02 -2.27 -14.57
C MET A 281 8.17 -1.90 -16.04
N THR A 282 8.66 -2.84 -16.85
CA THR A 282 8.77 -2.63 -18.30
C THR A 282 7.40 -2.43 -18.93
N LEU A 283 6.42 -3.29 -18.62
CA LEU A 283 5.05 -3.15 -19.13
C LEU A 283 4.40 -1.84 -18.67
N ALA A 284 4.57 -1.45 -17.40
CA ALA A 284 4.03 -0.22 -16.87
C ALA A 284 4.61 1.02 -17.58
N VAL A 285 5.94 1.06 -17.78
CA VAL A 285 6.59 2.15 -18.49
C VAL A 285 6.17 2.19 -19.95
N LEU A 286 6.05 1.05 -20.64
CA LEU A 286 5.59 1.00 -22.02
C LEU A 286 4.16 1.53 -22.16
N LEU A 287 3.25 1.12 -21.26
CA LEU A 287 1.87 1.59 -21.28
C LEU A 287 1.79 3.09 -20.97
N LEU A 288 2.53 3.57 -19.96
CA LEU A 288 2.59 5.00 -19.62
C LEU A 288 3.13 5.84 -20.78
N LEU A 289 4.25 5.42 -21.39
CA LEU A 289 4.83 6.12 -22.53
C LEU A 289 3.87 6.14 -23.72
N PHE A 290 3.15 5.04 -23.97
CA PHE A 290 2.13 5.01 -25.02
C PHE A 290 1.03 6.05 -24.76
N VAL A 291 0.45 6.07 -23.55
CA VAL A 291 -0.63 7.03 -23.21
C VAL A 291 -0.13 8.47 -23.26
N ILE A 292 1.09 8.74 -22.80
CA ILE A 292 1.70 10.06 -22.91
C ILE A 292 1.84 10.49 -24.37
N LEU A 293 2.43 9.64 -25.22
CA LEU A 293 2.73 10.00 -26.60
C LEU A 293 1.48 10.12 -27.47
N VAL A 294 0.48 9.29 -27.23
CA VAL A 294 -0.71 9.16 -28.10
C VAL A 294 -1.92 9.88 -27.55
N GLY A 295 -2.13 9.86 -26.24
CA GLY A 295 -3.24 10.57 -25.60
C GLY A 295 -2.95 12.06 -25.43
N SER A 296 -1.89 12.39 -24.68
CA SER A 296 -1.59 13.79 -24.32
C SER A 296 -0.64 14.50 -25.29
N GLY A 297 0.25 13.75 -25.96
CA GLY A 297 1.30 14.27 -26.82
C GLY A 297 2.19 15.30 -26.11
N ILE A 298 2.30 16.51 -26.67
CA ILE A 298 3.05 17.63 -26.09
C ILE A 298 2.30 18.24 -24.87
N GLY A 299 0.98 18.03 -24.78
CA GLY A 299 0.11 18.55 -23.71
C GLY A 299 0.45 18.01 -22.32
N ILE A 300 1.09 16.84 -22.22
CA ILE A 300 1.44 16.17 -20.96
C ILE A 300 2.17 17.08 -19.96
N VAL A 301 3.00 18.00 -20.46
CA VAL A 301 3.72 18.94 -19.60
C VAL A 301 2.74 19.85 -18.88
N GLY A 302 1.74 20.38 -19.59
CA GLY A 302 0.65 21.17 -19.02
C GLY A 302 -0.16 20.36 -18.00
N ASP A 303 -0.51 19.11 -18.34
CA ASP A 303 -1.31 18.23 -17.48
C ASP A 303 -0.60 17.89 -16.17
N VAL A 304 0.72 17.68 -16.23
CA VAL A 304 1.56 17.48 -15.05
C VAL A 304 1.56 18.72 -14.16
N PHE A 305 1.74 19.91 -14.72
CA PHE A 305 1.69 21.15 -13.96
C PHE A 305 0.29 21.44 -13.39
N GLN A 306 -0.77 21.12 -14.14
CA GLN A 306 -2.15 21.26 -13.69
C GLN A 306 -2.43 20.32 -12.50
N THR A 307 -2.04 19.06 -12.62
CA THR A 307 -2.21 18.04 -11.56
C THR A 307 -1.42 18.40 -10.31
N ALA A 308 -0.14 18.79 -10.47
CA ALA A 308 0.70 19.23 -9.36
C ALA A 308 0.16 20.51 -8.70
N GLY A 309 -0.26 21.50 -9.50
CA GLY A 309 -0.83 22.74 -9.01
C GLY A 309 -2.14 22.53 -8.25
N ALA A 310 -3.01 21.67 -8.79
CA ALA A 310 -4.25 21.25 -8.13
C ALA A 310 -3.98 20.57 -6.78
N TYR A 311 -2.94 19.73 -6.70
CA TYR A 311 -2.55 19.10 -5.45
C TYR A 311 -2.09 20.12 -4.41
N VAL A 312 -1.15 21.01 -4.77
CA VAL A 312 -0.63 22.04 -3.86
C VAL A 312 -1.75 22.98 -3.39
N ALA A 313 -2.67 23.36 -4.28
CA ALA A 313 -3.78 24.24 -3.93
C ALA A 313 -4.78 23.60 -2.95
N ASN A 314 -4.98 22.29 -3.03
CA ASN A 314 -6.05 21.60 -2.31
C ASN A 314 -5.58 20.75 -1.11
N ILE A 315 -4.28 20.47 -0.96
CA ILE A 315 -3.78 19.61 0.12
C ILE A 315 -4.20 20.08 1.52
N ILE A 316 -4.16 21.39 1.80
CA ILE A 316 -4.52 21.95 3.10
C ILE A 316 -6.03 21.80 3.39
N PRO A 317 -6.96 22.29 2.53
CA PRO A 317 -8.38 22.11 2.79
C PRO A 317 -8.79 20.63 2.82
N LEU A 318 -8.18 19.77 2.00
CA LEU A 318 -8.44 18.33 2.03
C LEU A 318 -7.95 17.67 3.34
N SER A 319 -6.90 18.20 3.95
CA SER A 319 -6.37 17.73 5.24
C SER A 319 -7.27 18.09 6.43
N ASN A 320 -8.23 19.00 6.28
CA ASN A 320 -9.18 19.34 7.33
C ASN A 320 -10.24 18.24 7.48
N TRP A 321 -10.57 17.86 8.71
CA TRP A 321 -11.63 16.88 9.03
C TRP A 321 -12.79 17.50 9.82
N VAL A 322 -12.69 18.77 10.22
CA VAL A 322 -13.68 19.43 11.07
C VAL A 322 -14.70 20.19 10.23
N GLY A 323 -15.98 19.96 10.49
CA GLY A 323 -17.08 20.71 9.88
C GLY A 323 -17.15 20.58 8.35
N ARG A 324 -16.86 19.38 7.83
CA ARG A 324 -16.90 19.09 6.41
C ARG A 324 -18.35 18.91 5.94
N GLU A 325 -18.69 19.49 4.80
CA GLU A 325 -20.01 19.32 4.17
C GLU A 325 -20.05 18.11 3.21
N ASP A 326 -18.88 17.60 2.81
CA ASP A 326 -18.71 16.50 1.86
C ASP A 326 -18.54 15.13 2.54
N GLU A 327 -19.36 14.82 3.55
CA GLU A 327 -19.21 13.61 4.38
C GLU A 327 -19.21 12.31 3.55
N THR A 328 -20.11 12.19 2.55
CA THR A 328 -20.15 11.01 1.66
C THR A 328 -18.80 10.77 0.98
N TRP A 329 -18.19 11.85 0.46
CA TRP A 329 -16.88 11.75 -0.18
C TRP A 329 -15.79 11.44 0.84
N PHE A 330 -15.78 12.19 1.93
CA PHE A 330 -14.78 12.10 2.99
C PHE A 330 -14.69 10.70 3.60
N HIS A 331 -15.84 10.11 3.96
CA HIS A 331 -15.93 8.78 4.54
C HIS A 331 -15.75 7.67 3.50
N GLY A 332 -16.34 7.82 2.31
CA GLY A 332 -16.28 6.83 1.24
C GLY A 332 -14.89 6.66 0.62
N TRP A 333 -14.11 7.74 0.57
CA TRP A 333 -12.81 7.77 -0.10
C TRP A 333 -11.66 8.01 0.86
N THR A 334 -11.61 9.15 1.52
CA THR A 334 -10.42 9.57 2.29
C THR A 334 -10.16 8.65 3.48
N VAL A 335 -11.18 8.40 4.30
CA VAL A 335 -11.01 7.51 5.47
C VAL A 335 -10.69 6.08 5.03
N PHE A 336 -11.32 5.61 3.94
CA PHE A 336 -10.99 4.32 3.34
C PHE A 336 -9.52 4.25 2.91
N TYR A 337 -9.03 5.24 2.14
CA TYR A 337 -7.65 5.26 1.67
C TYR A 337 -6.66 5.30 2.84
N TRP A 338 -6.91 6.10 3.88
CA TRP A 338 -6.05 6.10 5.07
C TRP A 338 -6.00 4.76 5.76
N ALA A 339 -7.15 4.10 5.93
CA ALA A 339 -7.14 2.79 6.54
C ALA A 339 -6.44 1.74 5.66
N TRP A 340 -6.64 1.81 4.34
CA TRP A 340 -5.95 0.93 3.38
C TRP A 340 -4.44 1.13 3.43
N TRP A 341 -3.94 2.36 3.36
CA TRP A 341 -2.50 2.66 3.40
C TRP A 341 -1.87 2.32 4.75
N VAL A 342 -2.58 2.57 5.85
CA VAL A 342 -2.14 2.12 7.18
C VAL A 342 -2.02 0.59 7.22
N SER A 343 -3.02 -0.14 6.70
CA SER A 343 -3.00 -1.60 6.69
C SER A 343 -1.86 -2.19 5.85
N TRP A 344 -1.48 -1.49 4.77
CA TRP A 344 -0.43 -1.93 3.84
C TRP A 344 0.99 -1.53 4.28
N SER A 345 1.10 -0.63 5.27
CA SER A 345 2.36 -0.04 5.69
C SER A 345 3.42 -1.01 6.24
N PRO A 346 3.11 -2.14 6.92
CA PRO A 346 4.14 -3.08 7.35
C PRO A 346 4.85 -3.72 6.16
N PHE A 347 4.07 -4.11 5.14
CA PHE A 347 4.55 -4.68 3.88
C PHE A 347 5.47 -3.70 3.15
N VAL A 348 4.95 -2.52 2.79
CA VAL A 348 5.70 -1.54 2.01
C VAL A 348 6.89 -1.00 2.80
N GLY A 349 6.70 -0.72 4.09
CA GLY A 349 7.75 -0.24 4.98
C GLY A 349 8.91 -1.22 5.11
N MET A 350 8.65 -2.53 5.26
CA MET A 350 9.71 -3.53 5.33
C MET A 350 10.52 -3.61 4.02
N PHE A 351 9.86 -3.55 2.87
CA PHE A 351 10.55 -3.51 1.58
C PHE A 351 11.45 -2.26 1.48
N ILE A 352 10.89 -1.08 1.76
CA ILE A 352 11.63 0.18 1.72
C ILE A 352 12.82 0.14 2.67
N ALA A 353 12.66 -0.42 3.88
CA ALA A 353 13.76 -0.57 4.83
C ALA A 353 14.92 -1.38 4.24
N ARG A 354 14.62 -2.55 3.65
CA ARG A 354 15.63 -3.46 3.07
C ARG A 354 16.47 -2.82 1.99
N VAL A 355 15.87 -2.02 1.12
CA VAL A 355 16.59 -1.40 -0.01
C VAL A 355 17.31 -0.10 0.35
N SER A 356 17.23 0.35 1.61
CA SER A 356 17.66 1.69 2.02
C SER A 356 18.83 1.74 3.00
N ARG A 357 19.51 0.61 3.25
CA ARG A 357 20.71 0.57 4.09
C ARG A 357 21.78 1.55 3.56
N GLY A 358 22.45 2.26 4.47
CA GLY A 358 23.54 3.19 4.14
C GLY A 358 23.10 4.58 3.70
N ARG A 359 21.80 4.84 3.58
CA ARG A 359 21.23 6.18 3.34
C ARG A 359 21.13 6.98 4.63
N THR A 360 21.19 8.30 4.54
CA THR A 360 20.85 9.15 5.70
C THR A 360 19.35 9.23 5.89
N VAL A 361 18.89 9.51 7.12
CA VAL A 361 17.47 9.71 7.42
C VAL A 361 16.85 10.79 6.52
N ARG A 362 17.56 11.89 6.29
CA ARG A 362 17.08 12.97 5.41
C ARG A 362 16.94 12.51 3.96
N GLU A 363 17.95 11.84 3.41
CA GLU A 363 17.90 11.30 2.05
C GLU A 363 16.76 10.29 1.90
N PHE A 364 16.64 9.38 2.87
CA PHE A 364 15.59 8.38 2.94
C PHE A 364 14.20 9.01 2.87
N VAL A 365 13.88 9.90 3.82
CA VAL A 365 12.52 10.47 3.92
C VAL A 365 12.21 11.33 2.70
N THR A 366 13.19 12.11 2.23
CA THR A 366 13.01 12.95 1.03
C THR A 366 12.69 12.11 -0.21
N ALA A 367 13.44 11.03 -0.43
CA ALA A 367 13.23 10.19 -1.61
C ALA A 367 11.91 9.41 -1.54
N VAL A 368 11.59 8.81 -0.38
CA VAL A 368 10.37 8.02 -0.21
C VAL A 368 9.12 8.89 -0.37
N LEU A 369 9.17 10.16 0.06
CA LEU A 369 8.06 11.09 -0.16
C LEU A 369 7.98 11.59 -1.61
N LEU A 370 9.09 12.09 -2.17
CA LEU A 370 9.03 12.88 -3.40
C LEU A 370 9.09 12.04 -4.67
N VAL A 371 9.91 10.97 -4.71
CA VAL A 371 10.08 10.18 -5.94
C VAL A 371 8.77 9.55 -6.36
N PRO A 372 8.06 8.81 -5.49
CA PRO A 372 6.83 8.16 -5.91
C PRO A 372 5.68 9.15 -6.13
N THR A 373 5.61 10.24 -5.36
CA THR A 373 4.64 11.32 -5.59
C THR A 373 4.83 11.92 -6.98
N ALA A 374 6.07 12.19 -7.40
CA ALA A 374 6.34 12.75 -8.72
C ALA A 374 5.91 11.81 -9.86
N VAL A 375 6.17 10.50 -9.73
CA VAL A 375 5.73 9.56 -10.76
C VAL A 375 4.22 9.36 -10.74
N THR A 376 3.59 9.41 -9.56
CA THR A 376 2.13 9.39 -9.43
C THR A 376 1.49 10.61 -10.10
N ILE A 377 2.06 11.81 -9.96
CA ILE A 377 1.61 13.00 -10.69
C ILE A 377 1.65 12.74 -12.20
N LEU A 378 2.76 12.19 -12.72
CA LEU A 378 2.88 11.87 -14.14
C LEU A 378 1.85 10.83 -14.59
N TRP A 379 1.63 9.79 -13.77
CA TRP A 379 0.66 8.75 -14.05
C TRP A 379 -0.78 9.30 -14.04
N MET A 380 -1.16 10.08 -13.03
CA MET A 380 -2.50 10.67 -12.93
C MET A 380 -2.74 11.71 -14.02
N ALA A 381 -1.72 12.50 -14.39
CA ALA A 381 -1.80 13.41 -15.53
C ALA A 381 -2.06 12.64 -16.84
N ALA A 382 -1.32 11.55 -17.08
CA ALA A 382 -1.47 10.75 -18.30
C ALA A 382 -2.82 10.01 -18.34
N PHE A 383 -3.18 9.24 -17.31
CA PHE A 383 -4.36 8.40 -17.33
C PHE A 383 -5.62 9.14 -16.86
N GLY A 384 -5.58 9.75 -15.67
CA GLY A 384 -6.71 10.46 -15.09
C GLY A 384 -7.06 11.74 -15.85
N GLY A 385 -6.05 12.49 -16.31
CA GLY A 385 -6.23 13.65 -17.18
C GLY A 385 -6.94 13.29 -18.48
N ASN A 386 -6.50 12.24 -19.17
CA ASN A 386 -7.16 11.77 -20.41
C ASN A 386 -8.61 11.31 -20.13
N GLY A 387 -8.84 10.57 -19.04
CA GLY A 387 -10.20 10.14 -18.66
C GLY A 387 -11.14 11.33 -18.41
N LEU A 388 -10.67 12.35 -17.70
CA LEU A 388 -11.43 13.59 -17.46
C LEU A 388 -11.68 14.36 -18.76
N GLU A 389 -10.68 14.50 -19.62
CA GLU A 389 -10.83 15.19 -20.90
C GLU A 389 -11.86 14.49 -21.80
N GLN A 390 -11.82 13.16 -21.88
CA GLN A 390 -12.81 12.38 -22.61
C GLN A 390 -14.22 12.61 -22.08
N ALA A 391 -14.41 12.57 -20.76
CA ALA A 391 -15.71 12.86 -20.15
C ALA A 391 -16.19 14.30 -20.43
N MET A 392 -15.33 15.29 -20.23
CA MET A 392 -15.64 16.71 -20.45
C MET A 392 -15.95 17.05 -21.92
N SER A 393 -15.33 16.33 -22.86
CA SER A 393 -15.52 16.55 -24.30
C SER A 393 -16.65 15.71 -24.90
N GLY A 394 -17.35 14.90 -24.09
CA GLY A 394 -18.43 14.04 -24.57
C GLY A 394 -17.94 12.84 -25.39
N GLN A 395 -16.68 12.42 -25.22
CA GLN A 395 -16.05 11.34 -25.98
C GLN A 395 -16.14 10.00 -25.24
N GLY A 396 -16.51 8.96 -25.98
CA GLY A 396 -16.55 7.59 -25.47
C GLY A 396 -17.58 7.36 -24.37
N GLN A 397 -17.45 6.21 -23.68
CA GLN A 397 -18.39 5.81 -22.64
C GLN A 397 -18.26 6.65 -21.37
N LEU A 398 -17.08 7.20 -21.10
CA LEU A 398 -16.80 7.99 -19.89
C LEU A 398 -17.58 9.31 -19.84
N ALA A 399 -18.05 9.80 -20.98
CA ALA A 399 -18.98 10.93 -21.06
C ALA A 399 -20.32 10.68 -20.34
N ASN A 400 -20.70 9.42 -20.15
CA ASN A 400 -21.91 9.04 -19.43
C ASN A 400 -21.66 8.73 -17.95
N GLY A 401 -20.48 9.08 -17.43
CA GLY A 401 -20.05 8.77 -16.07
C GLY A 401 -19.49 7.35 -15.91
N ILE A 402 -19.49 6.85 -14.67
CA ILE A 402 -18.89 5.56 -14.30
C ILE A 402 -19.97 4.50 -14.14
N GLU A 403 -20.04 3.57 -15.09
CA GLU A 403 -20.87 2.36 -14.96
C GLU A 403 -20.22 1.35 -13.99
N SER A 404 -18.94 1.04 -14.23
CA SER A 404 -18.14 0.19 -13.35
C SER A 404 -16.73 0.72 -13.26
N VAL A 405 -16.27 0.95 -12.02
CA VAL A 405 -14.91 1.38 -11.71
C VAL A 405 -13.86 0.51 -12.42
N SER A 406 -14.06 -0.81 -12.45
CA SER A 406 -13.13 -1.76 -13.05
C SER A 406 -13.04 -1.69 -14.59
N LEU A 407 -13.97 -1.02 -15.26
CA LEU A 407 -13.98 -0.83 -16.71
C LEU A 407 -13.38 0.51 -17.16
N THR A 408 -13.35 1.52 -16.29
CA THR A 408 -12.97 2.90 -16.63
C THR A 408 -11.62 3.01 -17.36
N LEU A 409 -10.60 2.26 -16.93
CA LEU A 409 -9.30 2.23 -17.62
C LEU A 409 -9.43 1.76 -19.07
N PHE A 410 -10.21 0.71 -19.31
CA PHE A 410 -10.39 0.13 -20.65
C PHE A 410 -11.23 1.04 -21.54
N GLN A 411 -12.28 1.67 -20.97
CA GLN A 411 -13.09 2.68 -21.66
C GLN A 411 -12.24 3.91 -22.05
N MET A 412 -11.28 4.31 -21.21
CA MET A 412 -10.33 5.38 -21.55
C MET A 412 -9.42 4.98 -22.72
N LEU A 413 -8.88 3.76 -22.68
CA LEU A 413 -8.02 3.21 -23.73
C LEU A 413 -8.77 2.94 -25.04
N GLU A 414 -10.11 2.79 -25.00
CA GLU A 414 -10.97 2.64 -26.17
C GLU A 414 -10.93 3.85 -27.10
N GLN A 415 -10.73 5.04 -26.53
CA GLN A 415 -10.63 6.27 -27.31
C GLN A 415 -9.22 6.53 -27.85
N LEU A 416 -8.26 5.65 -27.57
CA LEU A 416 -6.90 5.70 -28.09
C LEU A 416 -6.68 4.63 -29.17
N PRO A 417 -5.80 4.87 -30.17
CA PRO A 417 -5.36 3.85 -31.11
C PRO A 417 -4.87 2.56 -30.44
N TRP A 418 -4.96 1.44 -31.15
CA TRP A 418 -4.49 0.12 -30.68
C TRP A 418 -5.12 -0.36 -29.37
N THR A 419 -6.39 0.02 -29.11
CA THR A 419 -7.18 -0.38 -27.94
C THR A 419 -7.00 -1.84 -27.53
N LEU A 420 -7.05 -2.78 -28.49
CA LEU A 420 -6.89 -4.21 -28.20
C LEU A 420 -5.53 -4.51 -27.57
N VAL A 421 -4.45 -3.93 -28.11
CA VAL A 421 -3.08 -4.16 -27.64
C VAL A 421 -2.88 -3.51 -26.27
N THR A 422 -3.33 -2.26 -26.10
CA THR A 422 -3.12 -1.49 -24.86
C THR A 422 -3.97 -2.03 -23.71
N SER A 423 -5.20 -2.44 -23.99
CA SER A 423 -6.08 -3.10 -23.01
C SER A 423 -5.55 -4.48 -22.65
N PHE A 424 -5.05 -5.27 -23.61
CA PHE A 424 -4.44 -6.57 -23.32
C PHE A 424 -3.20 -6.40 -22.44
N LEU A 425 -2.36 -5.42 -22.77
CA LEU A 425 -1.20 -5.03 -21.97
C LEU A 425 -1.61 -4.63 -20.54
N ALA A 426 -2.68 -3.84 -20.38
CA ALA A 426 -3.22 -3.47 -19.08
C ALA A 426 -3.72 -4.68 -18.27
N ILE A 427 -4.39 -5.65 -18.89
CA ILE A 427 -4.79 -6.91 -18.23
C ILE A 427 -3.56 -7.67 -17.74
N VAL A 428 -2.57 -7.89 -18.61
CA VAL A 428 -1.33 -8.59 -18.24
C VAL A 428 -0.62 -7.84 -17.11
N LEU A 429 -0.55 -6.51 -17.19
CA LEU A 429 0.06 -5.67 -16.17
C LEU A 429 -0.62 -5.83 -14.80
N VAL A 430 -1.96 -5.80 -14.75
CA VAL A 430 -2.72 -6.04 -13.50
C VAL A 430 -2.46 -7.44 -12.95
N LEU A 431 -2.43 -8.46 -13.79
CA LEU A 431 -2.15 -9.84 -13.36
C LEU A 431 -0.73 -10.00 -12.82
N VAL A 432 0.27 -9.39 -13.45
CA VAL A 432 1.66 -9.44 -12.97
C VAL A 432 1.82 -8.64 -11.67
N PHE A 433 1.17 -7.47 -11.54
CA PHE A 433 1.12 -6.75 -10.27
C PHE A 433 0.52 -7.60 -9.15
N PHE A 434 -0.52 -8.38 -9.44
CA PHE A 434 -1.11 -9.29 -8.48
C PHE A 434 -0.11 -10.38 -8.05
N VAL A 435 0.56 -11.06 -8.99
CA VAL A 435 1.59 -12.08 -8.66
C VAL A 435 2.68 -11.47 -7.79
N THR A 436 3.24 -10.34 -8.21
CA THR A 436 4.38 -9.70 -7.54
C THR A 436 4.03 -9.17 -6.16
N SER A 437 2.82 -8.64 -5.99
CA SER A 437 2.32 -8.17 -4.69
C SER A 437 2.10 -9.32 -3.71
N SER A 438 1.52 -10.43 -4.15
CA SER A 438 1.32 -11.60 -3.28
C SER A 438 2.64 -12.28 -2.91
N ASP A 439 3.58 -12.41 -3.86
CA ASP A 439 4.91 -12.95 -3.58
C ASP A 439 5.67 -12.10 -2.55
N SER A 440 5.75 -10.78 -2.78
CA SER A 440 6.45 -9.87 -1.86
C SER A 440 5.73 -9.74 -0.51
N GLY A 441 4.40 -9.75 -0.51
CA GLY A 441 3.54 -9.66 0.67
C GLY A 441 3.69 -10.86 1.60
N SER A 442 3.58 -12.07 1.02
CA SER A 442 3.72 -13.32 1.75
C SER A 442 5.10 -13.45 2.40
N LEU A 443 6.15 -12.93 1.76
CA LEU A 443 7.49 -12.88 2.32
C LEU A 443 7.62 -11.95 3.53
N VAL A 444 6.95 -10.80 3.54
CA VAL A 444 6.95 -9.91 4.70
C VAL A 444 6.19 -10.53 5.87
N ILE A 445 5.01 -11.10 5.61
CA ILE A 445 4.25 -11.81 6.64
C ILE A 445 5.07 -12.97 7.20
N ASP A 446 5.76 -13.72 6.33
CA ASP A 446 6.65 -14.81 6.71
C ASP A 446 7.79 -14.32 7.61
N SER A 447 8.48 -13.23 7.25
CA SER A 447 9.53 -12.65 8.10
C SER A 447 9.02 -12.21 9.47
N ILE A 448 7.83 -11.59 9.57
CA ILE A 448 7.24 -11.21 10.86
C ILE A 448 6.88 -12.46 11.68
N THR A 449 6.26 -13.44 11.04
CA THR A 449 5.80 -14.69 11.68
C THR A 449 6.90 -15.73 11.87
N ALA A 450 8.12 -15.46 11.42
CA ALA A 450 9.35 -16.19 11.75
C ALA A 450 10.24 -15.43 12.75
N GLY A 451 9.74 -14.40 13.43
CA GLY A 451 10.45 -13.69 14.49
C GLY A 451 11.50 -12.70 13.96
N GLY A 452 11.31 -12.17 12.76
CA GLY A 452 12.23 -11.25 12.10
C GLY A 452 13.35 -11.93 11.30
N LYS A 453 13.28 -13.24 11.09
CA LYS A 453 14.23 -13.98 10.23
C LYS A 453 14.09 -13.55 8.76
N LEU A 454 15.23 -13.27 8.14
CA LEU A 454 15.30 -12.87 6.73
C LEU A 454 15.16 -14.06 5.78
N ASP A 455 15.67 -15.23 6.17
CA ASP A 455 15.55 -16.49 5.45
C ASP A 455 14.57 -17.43 6.18
N ALA A 456 13.29 -17.14 6.03
CA ALA A 456 12.25 -18.03 6.53
C ALA A 456 11.89 -19.13 5.50
N PRO A 457 11.41 -20.31 5.93
CA PRO A 457 11.26 -21.48 5.06
C PRO A 457 10.24 -21.29 3.93
N VAL A 458 10.54 -21.87 2.77
CA VAL A 458 9.67 -21.79 1.57
C VAL A 458 8.25 -22.30 1.87
N ALA A 459 8.09 -23.36 2.65
CA ALA A 459 6.78 -23.90 3.01
C ALA A 459 5.90 -22.88 3.76
N GLN A 460 6.51 -22.03 4.60
CA GLN A 460 5.80 -21.00 5.34
C GLN A 460 5.36 -19.84 4.43
N ARG A 461 6.19 -19.46 3.46
CA ARG A 461 5.82 -18.50 2.41
C ARG A 461 4.67 -19.00 1.55
N ILE A 462 4.69 -20.28 1.15
CA ILE A 462 3.60 -20.91 0.40
C ILE A 462 2.30 -20.84 1.19
N PHE A 463 2.34 -21.15 2.49
CA PHE A 463 1.17 -21.05 3.36
C PHE A 463 0.57 -19.63 3.33
N TRP A 464 1.38 -18.59 3.53
CA TRP A 464 0.89 -17.21 3.51
C TRP A 464 0.38 -16.76 2.14
N ALA A 465 1.06 -17.09 1.05
CA ALA A 465 0.60 -16.78 -0.32
C ALA A 465 -0.75 -17.43 -0.63
N VAL A 466 -0.98 -18.67 -0.18
CA VAL A 466 -2.26 -19.37 -0.34
C VAL A 466 -3.34 -18.74 0.56
N MET A 467 -3.03 -18.40 1.81
CA MET A 467 -3.98 -17.72 2.70
C MET A 467 -4.43 -16.36 2.17
N GLU A 468 -3.52 -15.56 1.59
CA GLU A 468 -3.85 -14.29 0.93
C GLU A 468 -4.86 -14.47 -0.21
N GLY A 469 -4.60 -15.44 -1.10
CA GLY A 469 -5.51 -15.78 -2.20
C GLY A 469 -6.87 -16.27 -1.70
N MET A 470 -6.89 -17.10 -0.65
CA MET A 470 -8.14 -17.57 -0.05
C MET A 470 -8.93 -16.45 0.63
N ILE A 471 -8.27 -15.50 1.30
CA ILE A 471 -8.95 -14.33 1.88
C ILE A 471 -9.53 -13.45 0.78
N ALA A 472 -8.76 -13.15 -0.27
CA ALA A 472 -9.26 -12.38 -1.40
C ALA A 472 -10.49 -13.05 -2.04
N GLY A 473 -10.43 -14.36 -2.28
CA GLY A 473 -11.54 -15.15 -2.79
C GLY A 473 -12.75 -15.18 -1.84
N ALA A 474 -12.52 -15.37 -0.55
CA ALA A 474 -13.57 -15.41 0.47
C ALA A 474 -14.26 -14.04 0.63
N LEU A 475 -13.51 -12.93 0.60
CA LEU A 475 -14.08 -11.58 0.64
C LEU A 475 -14.91 -11.27 -0.60
N LEU A 476 -14.44 -11.66 -1.80
CA LEU A 476 -15.24 -11.53 -3.02
C LEU A 476 -16.52 -12.38 -2.97
N PHE A 477 -16.41 -13.61 -2.49
CA PHE A 477 -17.54 -14.53 -2.37
C PHE A 477 -18.56 -14.04 -1.34
N GLY A 478 -18.11 -13.72 -0.12
CA GLY A 478 -18.95 -13.26 0.97
C GLY A 478 -19.57 -11.88 0.75
N GLY A 479 -18.90 -11.00 0.00
CA GLY A 479 -19.45 -9.70 -0.37
C GLY A 479 -20.43 -9.75 -1.55
N GLY A 480 -20.41 -10.79 -2.39
CA GLY A 480 -21.32 -10.93 -3.52
C GLY A 480 -21.33 -9.70 -4.45
N LYS A 481 -22.50 -9.04 -4.61
CA LYS A 481 -22.60 -7.79 -5.39
C LYS A 481 -21.86 -6.60 -4.76
N GLN A 482 -21.63 -6.65 -3.44
CA GLN A 482 -20.94 -5.66 -2.61
C GLN A 482 -19.52 -6.13 -2.27
N ALA A 483 -18.92 -6.98 -3.11
CA ALA A 483 -17.56 -7.48 -2.93
C ALA A 483 -16.53 -6.37 -2.67
N LEU A 484 -16.70 -5.21 -3.29
CA LEU A 484 -15.86 -4.03 -3.03
C LEU A 484 -15.96 -3.58 -1.58
N ASP A 485 -17.17 -3.45 -1.04
CA ASP A 485 -17.38 -3.02 0.35
C ASP A 485 -16.78 -4.00 1.36
N ALA A 486 -16.91 -5.31 1.11
CA ALA A 486 -16.34 -6.34 1.97
C ALA A 486 -14.80 -6.27 2.00
N LEU A 487 -14.16 -6.09 0.84
CA LEU A 487 -12.71 -5.89 0.73
C LEU A 487 -12.28 -4.65 1.54
N GLN A 488 -12.94 -3.51 1.32
CA GLN A 488 -12.64 -2.26 2.03
C GLN A 488 -12.86 -2.38 3.54
N ALA A 489 -13.90 -3.08 3.97
CA ALA A 489 -14.24 -3.22 5.39
C ALA A 489 -13.17 -3.97 6.18
N GLY A 490 -12.55 -5.01 5.59
CA GLY A 490 -11.43 -5.72 6.20
C GLY A 490 -10.21 -4.81 6.43
N ALA A 491 -9.85 -4.01 5.43
CA ALA A 491 -8.77 -3.02 5.53
C ALA A 491 -9.08 -1.95 6.59
N ILE A 492 -10.31 -1.43 6.64
CA ILE A 492 -10.71 -0.40 7.60
C ILE A 492 -10.67 -0.94 9.05
N SER A 493 -11.22 -2.13 9.25
CA SER A 493 -11.32 -2.74 10.58
C SER A 493 -9.94 -3.03 11.19
N THR A 494 -8.98 -3.44 10.36
CA THR A 494 -7.59 -3.69 10.81
C THR A 494 -6.73 -2.43 10.81
N GLY A 495 -7.01 -1.46 9.95
CA GLY A 495 -6.32 -0.17 9.91
C GLY A 495 -6.54 0.68 11.16
N LEU A 496 -7.72 0.60 11.78
CA LEU A 496 -8.04 1.40 12.97
C LEU A 496 -7.12 1.14 14.18
N PRO A 497 -6.90 -0.10 14.67
CA PRO A 497 -5.93 -0.32 15.73
C PRO A 497 -4.50 -0.01 15.28
N PHE A 498 -4.20 -0.21 13.99
CA PHE A 498 -2.86 -0.03 13.46
C PHE A 498 -2.46 1.45 13.33
N VAL A 499 -3.37 2.37 13.05
CA VAL A 499 -3.06 3.82 13.00
C VAL A 499 -2.58 4.33 14.38
N VAL A 500 -3.14 3.81 15.47
CA VAL A 500 -2.69 4.10 16.83
C VAL A 500 -1.26 3.60 17.04
N LEU A 501 -0.94 2.38 16.58
CA LEU A 501 0.42 1.86 16.64
C LEU A 501 1.40 2.74 15.87
N LEU A 502 1.03 3.24 14.68
CA LEU A 502 1.88 4.14 13.90
C LEU A 502 2.10 5.48 14.59
N LEU A 503 1.08 6.05 15.24
CA LEU A 503 1.24 7.28 16.04
C LEU A 503 2.23 7.08 17.19
N VAL A 504 2.15 5.95 17.89
CA VAL A 504 3.12 5.58 18.94
C VAL A 504 4.51 5.34 18.34
N MET A 505 4.59 4.76 17.13
CA MET A 505 5.83 4.54 16.40
C MET A 505 6.55 5.86 16.07
N CYS A 506 5.83 6.95 15.73
CA CYS A 506 6.44 8.27 15.56
C CYS A 506 7.22 8.72 16.81
N VAL A 507 6.61 8.56 17.99
CA VAL A 507 7.22 8.93 19.27
C VAL A 507 8.43 8.04 19.55
N SER A 508 8.28 6.74 19.39
CA SER A 508 9.34 5.77 19.63
C SER A 508 10.56 5.99 18.73
N LEU A 509 10.32 6.18 17.42
CA LEU A 509 11.36 6.47 16.44
C LEU A 509 12.09 7.77 16.78
N TYR A 510 11.37 8.84 17.12
CA TYR A 510 12.01 10.11 17.48
C TYR A 510 12.90 9.97 18.72
N ILE A 511 12.44 9.25 19.75
CA ILE A 511 13.25 8.96 20.94
C ILE A 511 14.52 8.20 20.55
N GLY A 512 14.40 7.17 19.70
CA GLY A 512 15.53 6.40 19.19
C GLY A 512 16.55 7.28 18.45
N LEU A 513 16.10 8.04 17.46
CA LEU A 513 16.94 8.95 16.66
C LEU A 513 17.61 10.03 17.52
N HIS A 514 16.88 10.60 18.48
CA HIS A 514 17.41 11.66 19.33
C HIS A 514 18.48 11.13 20.30
N ARG A 515 18.29 9.92 20.85
CA ARG A 515 19.31 9.24 21.67
C ARG A 515 20.57 8.96 20.87
N GLU A 516 20.44 8.38 19.67
CA GLU A 516 21.56 8.10 18.77
C GLU A 516 22.36 9.36 18.45
N ARG A 517 21.66 10.45 18.13
CA ARG A 517 22.32 11.74 17.85
C ARG A 517 23.10 12.27 19.05
N ARG A 518 22.55 12.18 20.27
CA ARG A 518 23.25 12.64 21.48
C ARG A 518 24.55 11.89 21.69
N LEU A 519 24.57 10.60 21.37
CA LEU A 519 25.75 9.75 21.50
C LEU A 519 26.79 10.04 20.45
N ALA A 520 26.37 10.25 19.20
CA ALA A 520 27.27 10.69 18.14
C ALA A 520 27.96 12.02 18.51
N ASN A 521 27.27 12.94 19.20
CA ASN A 521 27.85 14.19 19.68
C ASN A 521 28.75 14.04 20.91
N SER A 522 28.64 12.95 21.68
CA SER A 522 29.49 12.70 22.87
C SER A 522 30.74 11.88 22.56
N LYS A 523 30.86 11.31 21.35
CA LYS A 523 32.08 10.65 20.89
C LYS A 523 33.16 11.73 20.65
N PRO A 524 34.34 11.61 21.28
CA PRO A 524 35.39 12.62 21.24
C PRO A 524 36.02 12.82 19.86
#